data_AF-A0A7C3ZGN3-F1
#
_entry.id   AF-A0A7C3ZGN3-F1
#
_cell.length_a   1.000
_cell.length_b   1.000
_cell.length_c   1.000
_cell.angle_alpha   90.00
_cell.angle_beta   90.00
_cell.angle_gamma   90.00
#
_symmetry.space_group_name_H-M   'P 1'
#
loop_
_entity.id
_entity.type
_entity.pdbx_description
1 polymer ?
#
loop_
_entity_poly.entity_id
_entity_poly.type
_entity_poly.pdbx_seq_one_letter_code
_entity_poly.pdbx_strand_id
1 'polypeptide(L)'
;MTSPRLRSKSVKKKFVKGRKFLTKQKKPSPAICGLCGGNLFGVPRKGKYEMSKLSKIKRRPSRIFGGVLCASCTQRLLIEKTRLEKGVLKKEDIPVSHLKFLNSLIELK
;
A
#
# COMPACT_ATOMS: atom_id res chain seq x y z
N MET A 1 30.71 0.73 -11.90
CA MET A 1 29.63 0.43 -10.92
C MET A 1 30.12 -0.57 -9.87
N THR A 2 29.84 -0.36 -8.58
CA THR A 2 30.26 -1.28 -7.50
C THR A 2 29.39 -2.54 -7.45
N SER A 3 30.03 -3.71 -7.30
CA SER A 3 29.36 -5.02 -7.21
C SER A 3 28.33 -5.08 -6.06
N PRO A 4 27.13 -5.67 -6.25
CA PRO A 4 26.07 -5.71 -5.23
C PRO A 4 26.50 -6.28 -3.88
N ARG A 5 27.45 -7.23 -3.86
CA ARG A 5 27.98 -7.86 -2.63
C ARG A 5 28.78 -6.90 -1.76
N LEU A 6 29.30 -5.82 -2.33
CA LEU A 6 30.09 -4.79 -1.65
C LEU A 6 29.25 -3.59 -1.19
N ARG A 7 27.95 -3.56 -1.52
CA ARG A 7 27.07 -2.44 -1.13
C ARG A 7 26.55 -2.61 0.30
N SER A 8 26.84 -1.63 1.14
CA SER A 8 26.54 -1.62 2.57
C SER A 8 25.03 -1.65 2.90
N LYS A 9 24.19 -1.02 2.07
CA LYS A 9 22.74 -0.85 2.39
C LYS A 9 21.80 -1.85 1.71
N SER A 10 22.17 -2.53 0.63
CA SER A 10 21.23 -3.35 -0.16
C SER A 10 21.19 -4.82 0.24
N VAL A 11 22.27 -5.37 0.79
CA VAL A 11 22.40 -6.81 1.06
C VAL A 11 22.77 -7.06 2.52
N LYS A 12 22.10 -8.02 3.17
CA LYS A 12 22.39 -8.49 4.53
C LYS A 12 23.14 -9.83 4.46
N LYS A 13 24.22 -9.96 5.23
CA LYS A 13 24.92 -11.24 5.43
C LYS A 13 24.24 -12.02 6.56
N LYS A 14 23.95 -13.31 6.33
CA LYS A 14 23.42 -14.23 7.34
C LYS A 14 24.35 -15.44 7.44
N PHE A 15 24.79 -15.79 8.65
CA PHE A 15 25.51 -17.03 8.92
C PHE A 15 24.56 -18.23 8.86
N VAL A 16 24.99 -19.31 8.22
CA VAL A 16 24.21 -20.55 8.07
C VAL A 16 25.17 -21.74 8.16
N LYS A 17 24.74 -22.83 8.82
CA LYS A 17 25.56 -24.04 9.00
C LYS A 17 26.04 -24.59 7.63
N GLY A 18 27.32 -24.92 7.50
CA GLY A 18 27.91 -25.44 6.26
C GLY A 18 28.42 -24.39 5.25
N ARG A 19 28.19 -23.08 5.46
CA ARG A 19 28.80 -22.00 4.65
C ARG A 19 29.22 -20.85 5.56
N LYS A 20 30.35 -20.18 5.25
CA LYS A 20 30.80 -19.02 6.04
C LYS A 20 29.74 -17.90 6.07
N PHE A 21 29.13 -17.53 4.92
CA PHE A 21 28.07 -16.50 4.86
C PHE A 21 27.12 -16.69 3.66
N LEU A 22 25.84 -16.37 3.83
CA LEU A 22 24.83 -16.21 2.77
C LEU A 22 24.42 -14.74 2.65
N THR A 23 24.56 -14.17 1.46
CA THR A 23 24.08 -12.81 1.14
C THR A 23 22.61 -12.85 0.73
N LYS A 24 21.74 -12.13 1.45
CA LYS A 24 20.31 -11.99 1.13
C LYS A 24 19.94 -10.54 0.95
N GLN A 25 19.04 -10.24 0.01
CA GLN A 25 18.49 -8.88 -0.10
C GLN A 25 17.69 -8.51 1.15
N LYS A 26 17.64 -7.21 1.46
CA LYS A 26 16.81 -6.71 2.57
C LYS A 26 15.33 -6.95 2.27
N LYS A 27 14.57 -7.25 3.33
CA LYS A 27 13.11 -7.36 3.23
C LYS A 27 12.54 -5.97 2.88
N PRO A 28 11.61 -5.88 1.91
CA PRO A 28 10.96 -4.63 1.58
C PRO A 28 10.09 -4.15 2.76
N SER A 29 9.86 -2.84 2.81
CA SER A 29 8.95 -2.22 3.76
C SER A 29 7.51 -2.70 3.55
N PRO A 30 6.66 -2.63 4.59
CA PRO A 30 5.22 -2.82 4.41
C PRO A 30 4.65 -1.83 3.39
N ALA A 31 3.54 -2.21 2.75
CA ALA A 31 2.73 -1.27 2.00
C ALA A 31 2.04 -0.29 2.96
N ILE A 32 1.92 0.96 2.53
CA ILE A 32 1.47 2.09 3.35
C ILE A 32 0.16 2.63 2.77
N CYS A 33 -0.76 3.05 3.64
CA CYS A 33 -2.01 3.70 3.27
C CYS A 33 -1.76 5.10 2.72
N GLY A 34 -2.35 5.42 1.57
CA GLY A 34 -2.20 6.73 0.93
C GLY A 34 -2.82 7.92 1.66
N LEU A 35 -3.69 7.68 2.66
CA LEU A 35 -4.33 8.74 3.46
C LEU A 35 -3.68 8.91 4.83
N CYS A 36 -3.68 7.87 5.64
CA CYS A 36 -3.23 7.94 7.04
C CYS A 36 -1.78 7.50 7.27
N GLY A 37 -1.08 6.97 6.26
CA GLY A 37 0.27 6.43 6.43
C GLY A 37 0.35 5.11 7.22
N GLY A 38 -0.78 4.53 7.62
CA GLY A 38 -0.82 3.26 8.35
C GLY A 38 -0.42 2.06 7.48
N ASN A 39 0.06 0.99 8.11
CA ASN A 39 0.43 -0.24 7.40
C ASN A 39 -0.80 -0.94 6.80
N LEU A 40 -0.69 -1.36 5.54
CA LEU A 40 -1.74 -2.11 4.85
C LEU A 40 -1.61 -3.61 5.12
N PHE A 41 -2.55 -4.13 5.91
CA PHE A 41 -2.71 -5.57 6.11
C PHE A 41 -3.33 -6.22 4.86
N GLY A 42 -2.85 -7.41 4.51
CA GLY A 42 -3.30 -8.16 3.33
C GLY A 42 -2.55 -7.87 2.03
N VAL A 43 -1.62 -6.91 1.99
CA VAL A 43 -0.70 -6.71 0.86
C VAL A 43 0.62 -7.44 1.14
N PRO A 44 1.07 -8.35 0.26
CA PRO A 44 2.31 -9.09 0.49
C PRO A 44 3.54 -8.16 0.42
N ARG A 45 4.48 -8.39 1.34
CA ARG A 45 5.77 -7.66 1.39
C ARG A 45 6.77 -8.33 0.45
N LYS A 46 6.73 -7.95 -0.82
CA LYS A 46 7.61 -8.49 -1.86
C LYS A 46 8.24 -7.38 -2.70
N GLY A 47 9.36 -7.69 -3.35
CA GLY A 47 10.03 -6.74 -4.24
C GLY A 47 9.18 -6.43 -5.47
N LYS A 48 9.49 -5.35 -6.21
CA LYS A 48 8.75 -4.93 -7.41
C LYS A 48 8.59 -6.07 -8.44
N TYR A 49 9.69 -6.78 -8.73
CA TYR A 49 9.71 -7.91 -9.65
C TYR A 49 8.82 -9.08 -9.19
N GLU A 50 8.91 -9.43 -7.90
CA GLU A 50 8.10 -10.51 -7.33
C GLU A 50 6.61 -10.15 -7.26
N MET A 51 6.29 -8.89 -6.97
CA MET A 51 4.91 -8.38 -7.02
C MET A 51 4.34 -8.48 -8.43
N SER A 52 5.12 -8.17 -9.46
CA SER A 52 4.71 -8.29 -10.86
C SER A 52 4.41 -9.73 -11.30
N LYS A 53 4.93 -10.74 -10.59
CA LYS A 53 4.64 -12.15 -10.86
C LYS A 53 3.37 -12.67 -10.18
N LEU A 54 2.91 -12.00 -9.12
CA LEU A 54 1.70 -12.42 -8.41
C LEU A 54 0.45 -12.17 -9.24
N SER A 55 -0.59 -12.99 -9.07
CA SER A 55 -1.92 -12.71 -9.65
C SER A 55 -2.59 -11.52 -8.95
N LYS A 56 -3.59 -10.90 -9.60
CA LYS A 56 -4.30 -9.73 -9.06
C LYS A 56 -4.85 -9.98 -7.65
N ILE A 57 -5.44 -11.15 -7.42
CA ILE A 57 -6.03 -11.55 -6.12
C ILE A 57 -4.96 -11.65 -5.02
N LYS A 58 -3.76 -12.16 -5.34
CA LYS A 58 -2.67 -12.27 -4.37
C LYS A 58 -2.00 -10.93 -4.06
N ARG A 59 -2.17 -9.91 -4.90
CA ARG A 59 -1.57 -8.58 -4.71
C ARG A 59 -2.40 -7.68 -3.79
N ARG A 60 -3.73 -7.84 -3.76
CA ARG A 60 -4.63 -6.92 -3.05
C ARG A 60 -5.87 -7.63 -2.48
N PRO A 61 -6.43 -7.12 -1.38
CA PRO A 61 -7.77 -7.48 -0.93
C PRO A 61 -8.85 -7.08 -1.96
N SER A 62 -10.00 -7.75 -1.94
CA SER A 62 -11.12 -7.58 -2.90
C SER A 62 -12.00 -6.34 -2.66
N ARG A 63 -11.79 -5.57 -1.60
CA ARG A 63 -12.58 -4.36 -1.31
C ARG A 63 -12.24 -3.16 -2.21
N ILE A 64 -13.13 -2.17 -2.22
CA ILE A 64 -12.91 -0.87 -2.89
C ILE A 64 -11.63 -0.22 -2.32
N PHE A 65 -10.79 0.30 -3.22
CA PHE A 65 -9.44 0.82 -2.92
C PHE A 65 -8.52 -0.17 -2.16
N GLY A 66 -8.76 -1.47 -2.31
CA GLY A 66 -7.92 -2.53 -1.74
C GLY A 66 -6.48 -2.43 -2.22
N GLY A 67 -5.55 -2.37 -1.28
CA GLY A 67 -4.11 -2.23 -1.55
C GLY A 67 -3.62 -0.79 -1.70
N VAL A 68 -4.51 0.21 -1.59
CA VAL A 68 -4.17 1.64 -1.62
C VAL A 68 -4.54 2.32 -0.30
N LEU A 69 -5.75 2.05 0.19
CA LEU A 69 -6.28 2.61 1.43
C LEU A 69 -6.48 1.52 2.48
N CYS A 70 -6.44 1.84 3.77
CA CYS A 70 -6.83 0.93 4.84
C CYS A 70 -8.37 0.85 4.98
N ALA A 71 -8.87 -0.17 5.70
CA ALA A 71 -10.31 -0.42 5.83
C ALA A 71 -11.05 0.76 6.50
N SER A 72 -10.44 1.37 7.53
CA SER A 72 -11.02 2.50 8.25
C SER A 72 -11.13 3.76 7.39
N CYS A 73 -10.08 4.10 6.62
CA CYS A 73 -10.13 5.23 5.69
C CYS A 73 -11.17 4.99 4.59
N THR A 74 -11.28 3.77 4.04
CA THR A 74 -12.32 3.49 3.04
C THR A 74 -13.72 3.62 3.60
N GLN A 75 -13.95 3.21 4.85
CA GLN A 75 -15.25 3.35 5.51
C GLN A 75 -15.63 4.83 5.68
N ARG A 76 -14.67 5.67 6.11
CA ARG A 76 -14.88 7.13 6.24
C ARG A 76 -15.27 7.77 4.91
N LEU A 77 -14.56 7.44 3.83
CA LEU A 77 -14.87 7.95 2.50
C LEU A 77 -16.26 7.54 2.01
N LEU A 78 -16.72 6.32 2.31
CA LEU A 78 -18.08 5.89 1.95
C LEU A 78 -19.14 6.67 2.73
N ILE A 79 -18.90 6.95 4.01
CA ILE A 79 -19.80 7.79 4.84
C ILE A 79 -19.80 9.23 4.31
N GLU A 80 -18.65 9.81 4.00
CA GLU A 80 -18.55 11.15 3.43
C GLU A 80 -19.27 11.25 2.08
N LYS A 81 -19.11 10.24 1.21
CA LYS A 81 -19.83 10.14 -0.07
C LYS A 81 -21.35 10.17 0.15
N THR A 82 -21.86 9.32 1.03
CA THR A 82 -23.31 9.25 1.29
C THR A 82 -23.87 10.54 1.91
N ARG A 83 -23.08 11.24 2.73
CA ARG A 83 -23.47 12.54 3.31
C ARG A 83 -23.46 13.67 2.28
N LEU A 84 -22.48 13.66 1.36
CA LEU A 84 -22.43 14.57 0.21
C LEU A 84 -23.65 14.37 -0.70
N GLU A 85 -23.98 13.11 -1.02
CA GLU A 85 -25.15 12.78 -1.86
C GLU A 85 -26.47 13.24 -1.23
N LYS A 86 -26.58 13.17 0.10
CA LYS A 86 -27.75 13.66 0.85
C LYS A 86 -27.75 15.17 1.09
N GLY A 87 -26.69 15.89 0.69
CA GLY A 87 -26.58 17.35 0.87
C GLY A 87 -26.34 17.81 2.31
N VAL A 88 -26.01 16.91 3.23
CA VAL A 88 -25.75 17.24 4.66
C VAL A 88 -24.36 17.84 4.84
N LEU A 89 -23.43 17.53 3.94
CA LEU A 89 -22.06 18.05 3.93
C LEU A 89 -21.80 18.78 2.62
N LYS A 90 -21.08 19.90 2.68
CA LYS A 90 -20.55 20.58 1.50
C LYS A 90 -19.12 20.10 1.23
N LYS A 91 -18.63 20.33 0.01
CA LYS A 91 -17.26 19.97 -0.38
C LYS A 91 -16.18 20.74 0.40
N GLU A 92 -16.54 21.92 0.92
CA GLU A 92 -15.68 22.81 1.69
C GLU A 92 -15.29 22.23 3.05
N ASP A 93 -16.20 21.47 3.67
CA ASP A 93 -16.01 20.92 5.02
C ASP A 93 -15.10 19.67 5.03
N ILE A 94 -14.73 19.17 3.85
CA ILE A 94 -14.01 17.90 3.68
C ILE A 94 -12.52 18.20 3.44
N PRO A 95 -11.60 17.49 4.11
CA PRO A 95 -10.18 17.67 3.86
C PRO A 95 -9.81 17.36 2.40
N VAL A 96 -8.93 18.17 1.83
CA VAL A 96 -8.49 18.09 0.42
C VAL A 96 -7.96 16.69 0.05
N SER A 97 -7.36 15.98 1.01
CA SER A 97 -6.86 14.62 0.84
C SER A 97 -7.96 13.60 0.51
N HIS A 98 -9.18 13.80 1.03
CA HIS A 98 -10.32 12.91 0.80
C HIS A 98 -11.02 13.21 -0.54
N LEU A 99 -11.01 14.48 -0.98
CA LEU A 99 -11.67 14.92 -2.22
C LEU A 99 -11.21 14.13 -3.45
N LYS A 100 -9.91 13.79 -3.55
CA LYS A 100 -9.38 12.98 -4.65
C LYS A 100 -10.08 11.61 -4.75
N PHE A 101 -10.28 10.95 -3.62
CA PHE A 101 -10.92 9.63 -3.59
C PHE A 101 -12.44 9.73 -3.76
N LEU A 102 -13.07 10.79 -3.25
CA LEU A 102 -14.50 11.03 -3.41
C LEU A 102 -14.86 11.34 -4.87
N ASN A 103 -14.08 12.18 -5.55
CA ASN A 103 -14.27 12.46 -6.98
C ASN A 103 -14.17 11.17 -7.81
N SER A 104 -13.16 10.32 -7.54
CA SER A 104 -13.06 9.02 -8.21
C SER A 104 -14.23 8.08 -7.94
N LEU A 105 -14.91 8.21 -6.78
CA LEU A 105 -16.11 7.43 -6.47
C LEU A 105 -17.38 7.99 -7.13
N ILE A 106 -17.41 9.27 -7.45
CA ILE A 106 -18.52 9.94 -8.13
C ILE A 106 -18.43 9.69 -9.64
N GLU A 107 -17.23 9.73 -10.22
CA GLU A 107 -16.96 9.45 -11.64
C GLU A 107 -17.23 7.98 -12.05
N LEU A 108 -17.38 7.07 -11.08
CA LEU A 108 -17.72 5.66 -11.33
C LEU A 108 -19.24 5.41 -11.41
N LYS A 109 -20.08 6.43 -11.19
CA LYS A 109 -21.53 6.41 -11.48
C LYS A 109 -21.75 6.85 -12.92
#